data_AF-A0A367MB43-F1
#
_entry.id   AF-A0A367MB43-F1
#
_cell.length_a   1.000
_cell.length_b   1.000
_cell.length_c   1.000
_cell.angle_alpha   90.00
_cell.angle_beta   90.00
_cell.angle_gamma   90.00
#
_symmetry.space_group_name_H-M   'P 1'
#
loop_
_entity.id
_entity.type
_entity.pdbx_description
1 polymer ?
#
loop_
_entity_poly.entity_id
_entity_poly.type
_entity_poly.pdbx_seq_one_letter_code
_entity_poly.pdbx_strand_id
1 'polypeptide(L)'
;MRERTIASHFVRAALRGATRQGLDGPALLRRAGIQPALLDEPRARIAPEQFTRLMQLLWEVLDDEYMGFGEVRSKRGTFAMMCHTLIHCRTLEKALQRGELFYGLFPQAPLIHLRRDGDLVRLSLEERHLSDPDHFLAESLLVIWHRLASWLIGQRIR
;
A
#
# COMPACT_ATOMS: atom_id res chain seq x y z
N MET A 1 11.58 -10.07 23.24
CA MET A 1 11.06 -10.00 21.86
C MET A 1 11.50 -8.64 21.31
N ARG A 2 12.28 -8.55 20.24
CA ARG A 2 12.81 -7.26 19.75
C ARG A 2 11.63 -6.41 19.29
N GLU A 3 11.37 -5.27 19.94
CA GLU A 3 10.33 -4.34 19.50
C GLU A 3 10.65 -3.94 18.06
N ARG A 4 9.77 -4.35 17.13
CA ARG A 4 9.94 -4.02 15.73
C ARG A 4 9.60 -2.54 15.60
N THR A 5 10.56 -1.73 15.19
CA THR A 5 10.34 -0.29 14.98
C THR A 5 10.31 0.05 13.50
N ILE A 6 9.53 1.05 13.12
CA ILE A 6 9.49 1.60 11.77
C ILE A 6 10.54 2.72 11.65
N ALA A 7 11.34 2.72 10.59
CA ALA A 7 12.29 3.81 10.36
C ALA A 7 11.54 5.08 9.90
N SER A 8 11.98 6.26 10.34
CA SER A 8 11.32 7.55 10.05
C SER A 8 11.19 7.85 8.54
N HIS A 9 12.01 7.24 7.68
CA HIS A 9 11.88 7.40 6.23
C HIS A 9 10.54 6.90 5.69
N PHE A 10 9.98 5.79 6.21
CA PHE A 10 8.66 5.30 5.79
C PHE A 10 7.55 6.28 6.17
N VAL A 11 7.71 6.98 7.29
CA VAL A 11 6.76 8.01 7.72
C VAL A 11 6.81 9.23 6.81
N ARG A 12 8.02 9.70 6.46
CA ARG A 12 8.22 10.80 5.51
C ARG A 12 7.66 10.43 4.13
N ALA A 13 7.96 9.23 3.66
CA ALA A 13 7.50 8.75 2.37
C ALA A 13 5.97 8.69 2.30
N ALA A 14 5.32 8.04 3.27
CA ALA A 14 3.86 7.91 3.31
C ALA A 14 3.10 9.25 3.33
N LEU A 15 3.68 10.30 3.91
CA LEU A 15 3.06 11.64 3.94
C LEU A 15 3.06 12.35 2.60
N ARG A 16 3.92 11.97 1.65
CA ARG A 16 4.13 12.74 0.42
C ARG A 16 2.84 12.97 -0.36
N GLY A 17 2.04 11.92 -0.57
CA GLY A 17 0.77 12.03 -1.30
C GLY A 17 -0.19 13.03 -0.66
N ALA A 18 -0.39 12.96 0.65
CA ALA A 18 -1.22 13.92 1.40
C ALA A 18 -0.68 15.35 1.33
N THR A 19 0.63 15.55 1.55
CA THR A 19 1.22 16.90 1.54
C THR A 19 1.18 17.55 0.15
N ARG A 20 1.35 16.76 -0.92
CA ARG A 20 1.23 17.25 -2.31
C ARG A 20 -0.19 17.74 -2.62
N GLN A 21 -1.21 17.17 -1.98
CA GLN A 21 -2.60 17.60 -2.09
C GLN A 21 -2.95 18.75 -1.12
N GLY A 22 -1.96 19.33 -0.44
CA GLY A 22 -2.14 20.51 0.42
C GLY A 22 -2.55 20.20 1.87
N LEU A 23 -2.53 18.94 2.30
CA LEU A 23 -2.80 18.59 3.70
C LEU A 23 -1.60 18.94 4.61
N ASP A 24 -1.90 19.41 5.82
CA ASP A 24 -0.89 19.73 6.85
C ASP A 24 -0.27 18.44 7.42
N GLY A 25 0.90 18.07 6.88
CA GLY A 25 1.68 16.90 7.31
C GLY A 25 1.98 16.91 8.82
N PRO A 26 2.55 17.98 9.40
CA PRO A 26 2.72 18.10 10.85
C PRO A 26 1.44 17.87 11.66
N ALA A 27 0.28 18.37 11.23
CA ALA A 27 -0.99 18.10 11.91
C ALA A 27 -1.39 16.63 11.84
N LEU A 28 -1.21 15.96 10.69
CA LEU A 28 -1.48 14.53 10.54
C LEU A 28 -0.57 13.68 11.45
N LEU A 29 0.71 14.05 11.55
CA LEU A 29 1.66 13.39 12.47
C LEU A 29 1.20 13.51 13.92
N ARG A 30 0.85 14.72 14.37
CA ARG A 30 0.35 14.94 15.74
C ARG A 30 -0.90 14.11 16.03
N ARG A 31 -1.84 14.02 15.09
CA ARG A 31 -3.05 13.17 15.19
C ARG A 31 -2.73 11.68 15.28
N ALA A 32 -1.67 11.22 14.62
CA ALA A 32 -1.18 9.84 14.75
C ALA A 32 -0.37 9.58 16.04
N GLY A 33 -0.10 10.64 16.82
CA GLY A 33 0.75 10.60 18.01
C GLY A 33 2.23 10.60 17.71
N ILE A 34 2.65 11.11 16.53
CA ILE A 34 4.05 11.26 16.11
C ILE A 34 4.43 12.73 16.25
N GLN A 35 5.50 13.02 16.98
CA GLN A 35 6.03 14.39 17.07
C GLN A 35 6.71 14.76 15.74
N PRO A 36 6.34 15.87 15.06
CA PRO A 36 6.93 16.23 13.78
C PRO A 36 8.46 16.36 13.80
N ALA A 37 9.02 16.91 14.88
CA ALA A 37 10.46 17.06 15.08
C ALA A 37 11.22 15.71 15.06
N LEU A 38 10.55 14.58 15.33
CA LEU A 38 11.15 13.26 15.24
C LEU A 38 11.54 12.90 13.80
N LEU A 39 10.92 13.53 12.80
CA LEU A 39 11.27 13.34 11.39
C LEU A 39 12.47 14.18 10.94
N ASP A 40 12.98 15.09 11.78
CA ASP A 40 14.23 15.81 11.51
C ASP A 40 15.45 14.89 11.72
N GLU A 41 15.30 13.85 12.55
CA GLU A 41 16.31 12.83 12.77
C GLU A 41 16.22 11.70 11.71
N PRO A 42 17.23 11.53 10.84
CA PRO A 42 17.17 10.52 9.77
C PRO A 42 17.07 9.07 10.30
N ARG A 43 17.62 8.81 11.49
CA ARG A 43 17.68 7.48 12.12
C ARG A 43 16.58 7.23 13.15
N ALA A 44 15.66 8.17 13.32
CA ALA A 44 14.55 8.01 14.25
C ALA A 44 13.73 6.75 13.97
N ARG A 45 13.21 6.17 15.05
CA ARG A 45 12.42 4.95 15.08
C ARG A 45 11.04 5.27 15.64
N ILE A 46 10.02 4.79 14.94
CA ILE A 46 8.60 5.04 15.22
C ILE A 46 7.95 3.73 15.64
N ALA A 47 7.05 3.81 16.62
CA ALA A 47 6.29 2.63 17.05
C ALA A 47 5.36 2.16 15.90
N PRO A 48 5.25 0.85 15.64
CA PRO A 48 4.35 0.32 14.61
C PRO A 48 2.91 0.80 14.74
N GLU A 49 2.43 1.00 15.97
CA GLU A 49 1.08 1.43 16.27
C GLU A 49 0.86 2.90 15.84
N GLN A 50 1.87 3.76 16.03
CA GLN A 50 1.86 5.14 15.52
C GLN A 50 1.82 5.16 14.00
N PHE A 51 2.65 4.32 13.36
CA PHE A 51 2.67 4.23 11.89
C PHE A 51 1.34 3.68 11.33
N THR A 52 0.78 2.65 11.97
CA THR A 52 -0.53 2.09 11.60
C THR A 52 -1.62 3.14 11.69
N ARG A 53 -1.66 3.91 12.79
CA ARG A 53 -2.60 5.03 12.93
C ARG A 53 -2.42 6.08 11.85
N LEU A 54 -1.18 6.40 11.48
CA LEU A 54 -0.92 7.33 10.37
C LEU A 54 -1.48 6.80 9.06
N MET A 55 -1.28 5.52 8.72
CA MET A 55 -1.82 4.95 7.47
C MET A 55 -3.35 5.01 7.44
N GLN A 56 -3.99 4.59 8.53
CA GLN A 56 -5.45 4.65 8.67
C GLN A 56 -5.98 6.08 8.54
N LEU A 57 -5.28 7.02 9.16
CA LEU A 57 -5.60 8.44 9.09
C LEU A 57 -5.47 8.97 7.65
N LEU A 58 -4.39 8.62 6.94
CA LEU A 58 -4.18 9.02 5.54
C LEU A 58 -5.31 8.49 4.64
N TRP A 59 -5.66 7.21 4.76
CA TRP A 59 -6.79 6.64 4.03
C TRP A 59 -8.09 7.38 4.34
N GLU A 60 -8.35 7.71 5.61
CA GLU A 60 -9.57 8.39 6.04
C GLU A 60 -9.66 9.82 5.50
N VAL A 61 -8.62 10.64 5.68
CA VAL A 61 -8.68 12.06 5.30
C VAL A 61 -8.65 12.28 3.79
N LEU A 62 -8.06 11.35 3.04
CA LEU A 62 -8.03 11.41 1.57
C LEU A 62 -9.21 10.69 0.91
N ASP A 63 -9.93 9.84 1.66
CA ASP A 63 -10.83 8.81 1.11
C ASP A 63 -10.17 8.00 -0.02
N ASP A 64 -8.90 7.63 0.18
CA ASP A 64 -8.04 7.06 -0.86
C ASP A 64 -7.05 6.03 -0.29
N GLU A 65 -7.20 4.77 -0.68
CA GLU A 65 -6.32 3.65 -0.35
C GLU A 65 -4.93 3.78 -0.99
N TYR A 66 -4.80 4.57 -2.07
CA TYR A 66 -3.51 4.94 -2.65
C TYR A 66 -2.84 6.12 -1.96
N MET A 67 -3.38 6.61 -0.85
CA MET A 67 -2.76 7.66 0.00
C MET A 67 -2.36 8.92 -0.79
N GLY A 68 -3.08 9.22 -1.88
CA GLY A 68 -2.86 10.38 -2.72
C GLY A 68 -1.72 10.25 -3.73
N PHE A 69 -1.16 9.06 -3.91
CA PHE A 69 -0.06 8.78 -4.84
C PHE A 69 -0.52 8.53 -6.28
N GLY A 70 -1.74 8.05 -6.50
CA GLY A 70 -2.28 7.79 -7.84
C GLY A 70 -2.87 9.02 -8.53
N GLU A 71 -2.96 8.97 -9.86
CA GLU A 71 -3.75 9.93 -10.65
C GLU A 71 -5.25 9.88 -10.29
N VAL A 72 -5.73 8.67 -9.96
CA VAL A 72 -7.09 8.41 -9.50
C VAL A 72 -7.07 7.88 -8.07
N ARG A 73 -8.14 8.17 -7.32
CA ARG A 73 -8.32 7.68 -5.95
C ARG A 73 -8.82 6.23 -5.99
N SER A 74 -8.23 5.37 -5.17
CA SER A 74 -8.82 4.07 -4.83
C SER A 74 -9.70 4.27 -3.60
N LYS A 75 -11.01 4.41 -3.79
CA LYS A 75 -11.92 4.66 -2.67
C LYS A 75 -11.76 3.59 -1.59
N ARG A 76 -11.87 3.98 -0.31
CA ARG A 76 -11.83 3.04 0.81
C ARG A 76 -12.85 1.92 0.62
N GLY A 77 -12.39 0.69 0.77
CA GLY A 77 -13.15 -0.52 0.53
C GLY A 77 -12.89 -1.15 -0.84
N THR A 78 -12.17 -0.50 -1.76
CA THR A 78 -11.84 -1.06 -3.07
C THR A 78 -11.08 -2.37 -2.93
N PHE A 79 -10.01 -2.39 -2.11
CA PHE A 79 -9.27 -3.62 -1.84
C PHE A 79 -10.13 -4.71 -1.17
N ALA A 80 -11.01 -4.33 -0.23
CA ALA A 80 -11.90 -5.28 0.44
C ALA A 80 -12.91 -5.91 -0.55
N MET A 81 -13.50 -5.10 -1.42
CA MET A 81 -14.41 -5.57 -2.47
C MET A 81 -13.69 -6.48 -3.46
N MET A 82 -12.47 -6.13 -3.86
CA MET A 82 -11.61 -7.00 -4.67
C MET A 82 -11.40 -8.37 -4.00
N CYS A 83 -11.06 -8.39 -2.71
CA CYS A 83 -10.89 -9.62 -1.94
C CYS A 83 -12.16 -10.49 -1.94
N HIS A 84 -13.35 -9.89 -1.76
CA HIS A 84 -14.62 -10.62 -1.84
C HIS A 84 -14.83 -11.28 -3.21
N THR A 85 -14.35 -10.67 -4.30
CA THR A 85 -14.45 -11.30 -5.62
C THR A 85 -13.54 -12.51 -5.77
N LEU A 86 -12.38 -12.57 -5.11
CA LEU A 86 -11.36 -13.61 -5.34
C LEU A 86 -11.25 -14.69 -4.27
N ILE A 87 -11.82 -14.47 -3.06
CA ILE A 87 -11.64 -15.38 -1.91
C ILE A 87 -12.17 -16.79 -2.17
N HIS A 88 -13.13 -16.93 -3.07
CA HIS A 88 -13.73 -18.23 -3.45
C HIS A 88 -13.08 -18.88 -4.68
N CYS A 89 -12.00 -18.30 -5.22
CA CYS A 89 -11.26 -18.91 -6.32
C CYS A 89 -10.63 -20.24 -5.90
N ARG A 90 -10.72 -21.25 -6.76
CA ARG A 90 -10.20 -22.61 -6.49
C ARG A 90 -8.68 -22.71 -6.52
N THR A 91 -8.01 -21.77 -7.18
CA THR A 91 -6.55 -21.75 -7.33
C THR A 91 -6.02 -20.34 -7.12
N LEU A 92 -4.77 -20.24 -6.66
CA LEU A 92 -4.09 -18.95 -6.50
C LEU A 92 -3.98 -18.21 -7.83
N GLU A 93 -3.65 -18.90 -8.91
CA GLU A 93 -3.59 -18.34 -10.26
C GLU A 93 -4.89 -17.61 -10.63
N LYS A 94 -6.05 -18.27 -10.45
CA LYS A 94 -7.36 -17.66 -10.73
C LYS A 94 -7.66 -16.48 -9.82
N ALA A 95 -7.25 -16.53 -8.56
CA ALA A 95 -7.42 -15.42 -7.64
C ALA A 95 -6.62 -14.19 -8.09
N LEU A 96 -5.35 -14.39 -8.44
CA LEU A 96 -4.45 -13.31 -8.86
C LEU A 96 -4.86 -12.73 -10.22
N GLN A 97 -5.21 -13.56 -11.19
CA GLN A 97 -5.77 -13.11 -12.48
C GLN A 97 -7.07 -12.31 -12.31
N ARG A 98 -7.94 -12.72 -11.37
CA ARG A 98 -9.17 -11.98 -11.07
C ARG A 98 -8.88 -10.62 -10.43
N GLY A 99 -7.89 -10.54 -9.55
CA GLY A 99 -7.46 -9.27 -8.97
C GLY A 99 -6.82 -8.34 -10.01
N GLU A 100 -5.99 -8.86 -10.94
CA GLU A 100 -5.47 -8.09 -12.09
C GLU A 100 -6.61 -7.54 -12.93
N LEU A 101 -7.59 -8.38 -13.29
CA LEU A 101 -8.79 -7.94 -14.01
C LEU A 101 -9.55 -6.85 -13.24
N PHE A 102 -9.75 -7.02 -11.94
CA PHE A 102 -10.46 -6.05 -11.10
C PHE A 102 -9.83 -4.66 -11.17
N TYR A 103 -8.51 -4.56 -10.98
CA TYR A 103 -7.83 -3.25 -11.06
C TYR A 103 -7.78 -2.70 -12.49
N GLY A 104 -7.77 -3.58 -13.51
CA GLY A 104 -7.89 -3.19 -14.91
C GLY A 104 -9.24 -2.54 -15.29
N LEU A 105 -10.27 -2.64 -14.44
CA LEU A 105 -11.55 -1.96 -14.66
C LEU A 105 -11.50 -0.45 -14.36
N PHE A 106 -10.46 0.02 -13.66
CA PHE A 106 -10.33 1.42 -13.26
C PHE A 106 -9.32 2.11 -14.17
N PRO A 107 -9.76 3.04 -15.05
CA PRO A 107 -8.83 3.82 -15.85
C PRO A 107 -7.81 4.52 -14.96
N GLN A 108 -6.53 4.54 -15.38
CA GLN A 108 -5.41 5.21 -14.70
C GLN A 108 -5.09 4.66 -13.29
N ALA A 109 -5.70 3.55 -12.87
CA ALA A 109 -5.26 2.86 -11.67
C ALA A 109 -3.90 2.18 -11.92
N PRO A 110 -3.05 2.05 -10.88
CA PRO A 110 -1.87 1.21 -10.95
C PRO A 110 -2.26 -0.22 -11.32
N LEU A 111 -1.64 -0.75 -12.38
CA LEU A 111 -1.95 -2.08 -12.89
C LEU A 111 -1.00 -3.11 -12.30
N ILE A 112 -1.56 -4.22 -11.85
CA ILE A 112 -0.81 -5.40 -11.42
C ILE A 112 -0.82 -6.38 -12.58
N HIS A 113 0.36 -6.84 -12.99
CA HIS A 113 0.50 -7.82 -14.04
C HIS A 113 1.02 -9.13 -13.52
N LEU A 114 0.36 -10.22 -13.90
CA LEU A 114 0.89 -11.57 -13.75
C LEU A 114 1.49 -12.07 -15.06
N ARG A 115 2.77 -12.44 -15.01
CA ARG A 115 3.44 -13.11 -16.12
C ARG A 115 4.01 -14.43 -15.66
N ARG A 116 3.75 -15.47 -16.44
CA ARG A 116 4.35 -16.79 -16.24
C ARG A 116 5.63 -16.88 -17.07
N ASP A 117 6.70 -17.34 -16.43
CA ASP A 117 8.00 -17.60 -17.04
C ASP A 117 8.45 -19.00 -16.63
N GLY A 118 8.06 -19.99 -17.45
CA GLY A 118 8.22 -21.41 -17.14
C GLY A 118 7.50 -21.82 -15.84
N ASP A 119 8.30 -22.19 -14.84
CA ASP A 119 7.85 -22.61 -13.51
C ASP A 119 7.72 -21.45 -12.51
N LEU A 120 8.11 -20.24 -12.92
CA LEU A 120 8.00 -19.03 -12.10
C LEU A 120 6.80 -18.19 -12.54
N VAL A 121 6.22 -17.50 -11.57
CA VAL A 121 5.22 -16.45 -11.80
C VAL A 121 5.79 -15.15 -11.26
N ARG A 122 5.80 -14.12 -12.11
CA ARG A 122 6.19 -12.76 -11.75
C ARG A 122 4.93 -11.91 -11.58
N LEU A 123 4.81 -11.30 -10.42
CA LEU A 123 3.85 -10.23 -10.15
C LEU A 123 4.61 -8.91 -10.24
N SER A 124 4.17 -8.01 -11.12
CA SER A 124 4.78 -6.68 -11.31
C SER A 124 3.73 -5.58 -11.21
N LEU A 125 4.12 -4.42 -10.70
CA LEU A 125 3.30 -3.22 -10.68
C LEU A 125 3.73 -2.27 -11.81
N GLU A 126 2.76 -1.70 -12.50
CA GLU A 126 2.99 -0.60 -13.42
C GLU A 126 2.81 0.74 -12.72
N GLU A 127 3.89 1.52 -12.66
CA GLU A 127 3.94 2.79 -11.90
C GLU A 127 3.65 4.04 -12.76
N ARG A 128 3.24 3.89 -14.03
CA ARG A 128 3.08 5.02 -14.98
C ARG A 128 2.15 6.13 -14.46
N HIS A 129 1.14 5.76 -13.68
CA HIS A 129 0.14 6.67 -13.11
C HIS A 129 0.35 6.94 -11.61
N LEU A 130 1.57 6.71 -11.10
CA LEU A 130 1.95 6.96 -9.71
C LEU A 130 2.96 8.11 -9.60
N SER A 131 2.69 9.03 -8.67
CA SER A 131 3.65 10.03 -8.21
C SER A 131 4.23 9.61 -6.86
N ASP A 132 5.15 8.65 -6.91
CA ASP A 132 5.74 7.94 -5.76
C ASP A 132 7.28 7.91 -5.80
N PRO A 133 7.95 9.05 -5.51
CA PRO A 133 9.41 9.17 -5.69
C PRO A 133 10.24 8.31 -4.72
N ASP A 134 9.64 7.83 -3.63
CA ASP A 134 10.30 6.93 -2.67
C ASP A 134 9.85 5.46 -2.85
N HIS A 135 9.08 5.15 -3.91
CA HIS A 135 8.46 3.85 -4.18
C HIS A 135 7.65 3.26 -3.00
N PHE A 136 7.13 4.11 -2.12
CA PHE A 136 6.47 3.70 -0.89
C PHE A 136 5.15 2.96 -1.16
N LEU A 137 4.28 3.53 -1.99
CA LEU A 137 3.03 2.88 -2.36
C LEU A 137 3.33 1.66 -3.24
N ALA A 138 4.27 1.77 -4.18
CA ALA A 138 4.62 0.68 -5.08
C ALA A 138 5.06 -0.57 -4.32
N GLU A 139 6.02 -0.43 -3.41
CA GLU A 139 6.48 -1.52 -2.55
C GLU A 139 5.38 -2.01 -1.61
N SER A 140 4.56 -1.10 -1.06
CA SER A 140 3.44 -1.46 -0.19
C SER A 140 2.42 -2.34 -0.91
N LEU A 141 2.07 -2.00 -2.16
CA LEU A 141 1.15 -2.79 -2.98
C LEU A 141 1.74 -4.18 -3.25
N LEU A 142 3.00 -4.29 -3.64
CA LEU A 142 3.65 -5.59 -3.86
C LEU A 142 3.65 -6.46 -2.60
N VAL A 143 3.93 -5.86 -1.42
CA VAL A 143 3.87 -6.56 -0.13
C VAL A 143 2.43 -6.97 0.20
N ILE A 144 1.44 -6.12 -0.02
CA ILE A 144 0.01 -6.43 0.20
C ILE A 144 -0.40 -7.62 -0.66
N TRP A 145 -0.05 -7.60 -1.95
CA TRP A 145 -0.34 -8.69 -2.89
C TRP A 145 0.36 -9.99 -2.52
N HIS A 146 1.63 -9.93 -2.13
CA HIS A 146 2.38 -11.11 -1.66
C HIS A 146 1.76 -11.72 -0.39
N ARG A 147 1.35 -10.87 0.56
CA ARG A 147 0.67 -11.31 1.80
C ARG A 147 -0.71 -11.87 1.53
N LEU A 148 -1.49 -11.24 0.64
CA LEU A 148 -2.79 -11.75 0.21
C LEU A 148 -2.64 -13.12 -0.45
N ALA A 149 -1.70 -13.25 -1.40
CA ALA A 149 -1.41 -14.51 -2.08
C ALA A 149 -1.05 -15.61 -1.07
N SER A 150 -0.13 -15.31 -0.15
CA SER A 150 0.27 -16.25 0.91
C SER A 150 -0.90 -16.64 1.82
N TRP A 151 -1.76 -15.69 2.17
CA TRP A 151 -2.95 -15.93 2.99
C TRP A 151 -3.97 -16.83 2.28
N LEU A 152 -4.25 -16.59 0.98
CA LEU A 152 -5.20 -17.38 0.19
C LEU A 152 -4.84 -18.87 0.12
N ILE A 153 -3.54 -19.20 0.16
CA ILE A 153 -3.07 -20.59 0.12
C ILE A 153 -2.65 -21.14 1.48
N GLY A 154 -2.81 -20.36 2.57
CA GLY A 154 -2.45 -20.76 3.92
C GLY A 154 -0.95 -21.02 4.15
N GLN A 155 -0.07 -20.49 3.29
CA GLN A 155 1.38 -20.71 3.38
C GLN A 155 2.17 -19.49 2.89
N ARG A 156 3.37 -19.27 3.43
CA ARG A 156 4.23 -18.16 3.02
C ARG A 156 4.92 -18.47 1.69
N ILE A 157 4.67 -17.65 0.68
CA ILE A 157 5.43 -17.66 -0.57
C ILE A 157 6.84 -17.12 -0.28
N ARG A 158 7.87 -17.86 -0.70
CA ARG A 158 9.28 -17.52 -0.48
C ARG A 158 9.86 -16.75 -1.65
#